data_AF-A0A954IAS1-F1
#
_entry.id   AF-A0A954IAS1-F1
#
_cell.length_a   1.000
_cell.length_b   1.000
_cell.length_c   1.000
_cell.angle_alpha   90.00
_cell.angle_beta   90.00
_cell.angle_gamma   90.00
#
_symmetry.space_group_name_H-M   'P 1'
#
loop_
_entity.id
_entity.type
_entity.pdbx_description
1 polymer ?
#
loop_
_entity_poly.entity_id
_entity_poly.type
_entity_poly.pdbx_seq_one_letter_code
_entity_poly.pdbx_strand_id
1 'polypeptide(L)'
;MRLFGGMVVAISSLILVADLSLSQTLSSADADQIPRLTAEVLQLESGEMDEDAIRRLIQIDAELGYPVGESVAPLQRQILMLLAGTNEAAAMEHIRHVFEAQPERRSSAAAALARATTERPDDLQDWRYMVRSLTVVDGDDALAVMTALRRFQQRATRGVWVRQVILIGLKLPEEQRATAEQLLQHWTSKPRAGRRVTPWSLNEYQSWFAEEFPNEPPAVLPVDAPDRRWTTATVTQALEQQSTVSVDIATGAAVYEKAGCQKCHRRGDIGQTFGPDLTSLGWRRTRQEIVQAILFPSHDLNEEYPSVTVVTKDGQTLSGLMSAGPEEMLVLVTPQAERHQIARADVEEIVMRTVSNMPEGTLEPLSETELQSLFAFLTSTAGVPQPHGDALP
;
A
#
# COMPACT_ATOMS: atom_id res chain seq x y z
N MET A 1 -19.62 51.64 -26.46
CA MET A 1 -20.45 52.01 -25.30
C MET A 1 -21.90 51.64 -25.60
N ARG A 2 -22.30 50.41 -25.27
CA ARG A 2 -23.69 49.91 -25.32
C ARG A 2 -23.87 48.92 -24.18
N LEU A 3 -25.03 49.04 -23.53
CA LEU A 3 -25.53 48.36 -22.33
C LEU A 3 -26.08 46.95 -22.64
N PHE A 4 -26.58 46.31 -21.57
CA PHE A 4 -27.22 44.98 -21.40
C PHE A 4 -26.23 43.88 -20.95
N GLY A 5 -26.35 43.22 -19.79
CA GLY A 5 -27.51 42.96 -18.93
C GLY A 5 -27.68 41.45 -18.85
N GLY A 6 -27.10 40.81 -17.83
CA GLY A 6 -27.10 39.35 -17.67
C GLY A 6 -27.04 38.96 -16.20
N MET A 7 -28.16 38.44 -15.72
CA MET A 7 -28.49 38.02 -14.37
C MET A 7 -27.65 36.80 -13.94
N VAL A 8 -26.90 36.90 -12.84
CA VAL A 8 -26.28 35.75 -12.18
C VAL A 8 -27.07 35.47 -10.91
N VAL A 9 -27.75 34.32 -10.91
CA VAL A 9 -28.47 33.77 -9.76
C VAL A 9 -27.44 33.33 -8.72
N ALA A 10 -27.48 33.95 -7.54
CA ALA A 10 -26.76 33.48 -6.37
C ALA A 10 -27.51 32.28 -5.77
N ILE A 11 -26.88 31.10 -5.77
CA ILE A 11 -27.34 29.95 -4.98
C ILE A 11 -26.54 29.96 -3.68
N SER A 12 -27.21 30.36 -2.60
CA SER A 12 -26.67 30.36 -1.24
C SER A 12 -26.34 28.93 -0.78
N SER A 13 -25.08 28.70 -0.43
CA SER A 13 -24.64 27.50 0.29
C SER A 13 -25.12 27.57 1.74
N LEU A 14 -26.13 26.77 2.10
CA LEU A 14 -26.49 26.52 3.49
C LEU A 14 -25.67 25.32 3.98
N ILE A 15 -24.71 25.61 4.86
CA ILE A 15 -23.99 24.63 5.67
C ILE A 15 -24.97 24.14 6.75
N LEU A 16 -25.38 22.88 6.67
CA LEU A 16 -26.02 22.19 7.79
C LEU A 16 -24.96 21.32 8.47
N VAL A 17 -24.53 21.77 9.64
CA VAL A 17 -23.75 20.98 10.60
C VAL A 17 -24.68 19.87 11.11
N ALA A 18 -24.34 18.61 10.87
CA ALA A 18 -25.03 17.46 11.44
C ALA A 18 -24.05 16.60 12.24
N ASP A 19 -24.56 16.14 13.37
CA ASP A 19 -23.91 15.60 14.55
C ASP A 19 -22.99 14.38 14.37
N LEU A 20 -22.02 14.33 15.28
CA LEU A 20 -21.12 13.22 15.59
C LEU A 20 -21.89 12.01 16.14
N SER A 21 -22.01 10.94 15.34
CA SER A 21 -22.30 9.57 15.78
C SER A 21 -22.26 8.65 14.56
N LEU A 22 -21.09 8.12 14.22
CA LEU A 22 -20.90 7.20 13.09
C LEU A 22 -20.47 5.82 13.59
N SER A 23 -21.34 5.19 14.37
CA SER A 23 -21.46 3.73 14.38
C SER A 23 -22.35 3.36 13.19
N GLN A 24 -21.75 3.02 12.05
CA GLN A 24 -22.48 2.45 10.91
C GLN A 24 -22.89 1.01 11.26
N THR A 25 -23.98 0.88 12.00
CA THR A 25 -24.85 -0.29 11.85
C THR A 25 -25.50 -0.18 10.47
N LEU A 26 -25.25 -1.16 9.61
CA LEU A 26 -25.92 -1.32 8.31
C LEU A 26 -27.41 -1.01 8.45
N SER A 27 -27.87 -0.02 7.69
CA SER A 27 -29.29 0.34 7.66
C SER A 27 -30.08 -0.84 7.10
N SER A 28 -31.36 -0.97 7.45
CA SER A 28 -32.27 -1.95 6.82
C SER A 28 -32.37 -1.78 5.29
N ALA A 29 -31.92 -0.65 4.73
CA ALA A 29 -31.79 -0.44 3.29
C ALA A 29 -30.60 -1.17 2.63
N ASP A 30 -29.55 -1.48 3.39
CA ASP A 30 -28.31 -2.11 2.88
C ASP A 30 -28.46 -3.64 2.77
N ALA A 31 -29.33 -4.26 3.58
CA ALA A 31 -29.51 -5.70 3.65
C ALA A 31 -30.06 -6.33 2.36
N ASP A 32 -30.96 -5.62 1.65
CA ASP A 32 -31.54 -6.06 0.37
C ASP A 32 -30.75 -5.58 -0.86
N GLN A 33 -29.83 -4.62 -0.67
CA GLN A 33 -29.04 -4.06 -1.77
C GLN A 33 -28.03 -5.08 -2.31
N ILE A 34 -27.27 -5.75 -1.44
CA ILE A 34 -26.23 -6.69 -1.87
C ILE A 34 -26.81 -7.86 -2.68
N PRO A 35 -27.85 -8.59 -2.21
CA PRO A 35 -28.43 -9.69 -2.99
C PRO A 35 -28.97 -9.23 -4.36
N ARG A 36 -29.58 -8.03 -4.42
CA ARG A 36 -30.09 -7.44 -5.67
C ARG A 36 -28.96 -7.15 -6.64
N LEU A 37 -27.89 -6.49 -6.19
CA LEU A 37 -26.73 -6.17 -7.03
C LEU A 37 -26.00 -7.44 -7.48
N THR A 38 -25.87 -8.45 -6.62
CA THR A 38 -25.33 -9.77 -7.00
C THR A 38 -26.14 -10.40 -8.14
N ALA A 39 -27.46 -10.39 -8.04
CA ALA A 39 -28.32 -10.94 -9.09
C ALA A 39 -28.19 -10.18 -10.42
N GLU A 40 -28.04 -8.86 -10.35
CA GLU A 40 -27.81 -8.02 -11.53
C GLU A 40 -26.45 -8.31 -12.19
N VAL A 41 -25.37 -8.46 -11.42
CA VAL A 41 -24.05 -8.84 -11.96
C VAL A 41 -24.11 -10.20 -12.66
N LEU A 42 -24.81 -11.18 -12.09
CA LEU A 42 -25.00 -12.49 -12.72
C LEU A 42 -25.76 -12.38 -14.05
N GLN A 43 -26.76 -11.50 -14.12
CA GLN A 43 -27.49 -11.26 -15.36
C GLN A 43 -26.59 -10.63 -16.43
N LEU A 44 -25.80 -9.61 -16.06
CA LEU A 44 -24.83 -8.95 -16.96
C LEU A 44 -23.75 -9.93 -17.45
N GLU A 45 -23.22 -10.78 -16.57
CA GLU A 45 -22.23 -11.81 -16.92
C GLU A 45 -22.78 -12.84 -17.92
N SER A 46 -24.07 -13.18 -17.83
CA SER A 46 -24.71 -14.11 -18.76
C SER A 46 -25.06 -13.51 -20.13
N GLY A 47 -25.03 -12.17 -20.25
CA GLY A 47 -25.40 -11.42 -21.44
C GLY A 47 -24.20 -11.07 -22.34
N GLU A 48 -24.46 -10.20 -23.32
CA GLU A 48 -23.40 -9.57 -24.12
C GLU A 48 -22.74 -8.46 -23.29
N MET A 49 -21.40 -8.49 -23.21
CA MET A 49 -20.63 -7.52 -22.43
C MET A 49 -20.35 -6.26 -23.27
N ASP A 50 -21.40 -5.51 -23.57
CA ASP A 50 -21.36 -4.27 -24.34
C ASP A 50 -21.02 -3.04 -23.48
N GLU A 51 -21.00 -1.85 -24.10
CA GLU A 51 -20.65 -0.58 -23.43
C GLU A 51 -21.61 -0.25 -22.26
N ASP A 52 -22.90 -0.60 -22.38
CA ASP A 52 -23.89 -0.37 -21.34
C ASP A 52 -23.71 -1.34 -20.17
N ALA A 53 -23.42 -2.61 -20.45
CA ALA A 53 -23.08 -3.60 -19.43
C ALA A 53 -21.82 -3.20 -18.65
N ILE A 54 -20.77 -2.73 -19.34
CA ILE A 54 -19.53 -2.24 -18.72
C ILE A 54 -19.80 -1.02 -17.84
N ARG A 55 -20.54 -0.02 -18.35
CA ARG A 55 -20.94 1.15 -17.56
C ARG A 55 -21.72 0.73 -16.32
N ARG A 56 -22.62 -0.24 -16.44
CA ARG A 56 -23.43 -0.70 -15.31
C ARG A 56 -22.60 -1.45 -14.28
N LEU A 57 -21.66 -2.31 -14.69
CA LEU A 57 -20.73 -2.97 -13.77
C LEU A 57 -19.90 -1.96 -12.97
N ILE A 58 -19.39 -0.91 -13.61
CA ILE A 58 -18.67 0.18 -12.95
C ILE A 58 -19.58 0.89 -11.92
N GLN A 59 -20.83 1.15 -12.29
CA GLN A 59 -21.80 1.78 -11.39
C GLN A 59 -22.13 0.89 -10.19
N ILE A 60 -22.33 -0.42 -10.41
CA ILE A 60 -22.55 -1.40 -9.33
C ILE A 60 -21.34 -1.41 -8.38
N ASP A 61 -20.12 -1.42 -8.92
CA ASP A 61 -18.90 -1.39 -8.10
C ASP A 61 -18.84 -0.16 -7.19
N ALA A 62 -19.24 1.00 -7.70
CA ALA A 62 -19.33 2.24 -6.93
C ALA A 62 -20.47 2.22 -5.89
N GLU A 63 -21.63 1.63 -6.21
CA GLU A 63 -22.77 1.48 -5.30
C GLU A 63 -22.47 0.55 -4.11
N LEU A 64 -21.56 -0.41 -4.28
CA LEU A 64 -21.11 -1.31 -3.22
C LEU A 64 -20.24 -0.62 -2.15
N GLY A 65 -19.69 0.56 -2.46
CA GLY A 65 -19.01 1.43 -1.50
C GLY A 65 -17.61 0.98 -1.07
N TYR A 66 -16.98 1.82 -0.24
CA TYR A 66 -15.65 1.64 0.37
C TYR A 66 -15.62 2.37 1.74
N PRO A 67 -14.99 1.83 2.81
CA PRO A 67 -14.13 0.64 2.86
C PRO A 67 -14.87 -0.69 2.65
N VAL A 68 -14.13 -1.73 2.25
CA VAL A 68 -14.69 -3.04 1.88
C VAL A 68 -15.20 -3.78 3.12
N GLY A 69 -16.47 -4.16 3.10
CA GLY A 69 -17.02 -5.16 4.04
C GLY A 69 -16.78 -6.58 3.53
N GLU A 70 -16.55 -7.53 4.45
CA GLU A 70 -16.26 -8.94 4.11
C GLU A 70 -17.34 -9.57 3.21
N SER A 71 -18.61 -9.20 3.42
CA SER A 71 -19.74 -9.72 2.62
C SER A 71 -19.76 -9.26 1.17
N VAL A 72 -19.09 -8.14 0.85
CA VAL A 72 -19.12 -7.48 -0.45
C VAL A 72 -17.86 -7.75 -1.27
N ALA A 73 -16.74 -8.05 -0.61
CA ALA A 73 -15.44 -8.29 -1.24
C ALA A 73 -15.48 -9.30 -2.40
N PRO A 74 -16.21 -10.45 -2.31
CA PRO A 74 -16.27 -11.40 -3.41
C PRO A 74 -16.93 -10.83 -4.67
N LEU A 75 -18.03 -10.07 -4.52
CA LEU A 75 -18.75 -9.46 -5.64
C LEU A 75 -17.91 -8.35 -6.29
N GLN A 76 -17.29 -7.48 -5.48
CA GLN A 76 -16.38 -6.45 -5.97
C GLN A 76 -15.22 -7.05 -6.76
N ARG A 77 -14.66 -8.17 -6.30
CA ARG A 77 -13.62 -8.89 -7.04
C ARG A 77 -14.15 -9.46 -8.35
N GLN A 78 -15.32 -10.09 -8.35
CA GLN A 78 -15.95 -10.62 -9.55
C GLN A 78 -16.14 -9.53 -10.60
N ILE A 79 -16.63 -8.36 -10.21
CA ILE A 79 -16.82 -7.21 -11.12
C ILE A 79 -15.49 -6.81 -11.78
N LEU A 80 -14.41 -6.65 -11.01
CA LEU A 80 -13.08 -6.32 -11.59
C LEU A 80 -12.60 -7.39 -12.58
N MET A 81 -12.86 -8.67 -12.28
CA MET A 81 -12.49 -9.77 -13.17
C MET A 81 -13.32 -9.81 -14.45
N LEU A 82 -14.61 -9.47 -14.39
CA LEU A 82 -15.47 -9.31 -15.57
C LEU A 82 -14.99 -8.14 -16.44
N LEU A 83 -14.76 -6.97 -15.82
CA LEU A 83 -14.24 -5.78 -16.48
C LEU A 83 -12.90 -6.07 -17.19
N ALA A 84 -11.96 -6.75 -16.53
CA ALA A 84 -10.69 -7.13 -17.12
C ALA A 84 -10.82 -8.06 -18.32
N GLY A 85 -11.89 -8.87 -18.39
CA GLY A 85 -12.15 -9.75 -19.53
C GLY A 85 -12.60 -9.02 -20.79
N THR A 86 -12.99 -7.75 -20.70
CA THR A 86 -13.46 -6.96 -21.85
C THR A 86 -12.32 -6.29 -22.61
N ASN A 87 -11.22 -5.99 -21.92
CA ASN A 87 -10.10 -5.15 -22.39
C ASN A 87 -10.50 -3.74 -22.89
N GLU A 88 -11.73 -3.30 -22.60
CA GLU A 88 -12.23 -1.99 -22.99
C GLU A 88 -11.56 -0.87 -22.17
N ALA A 89 -11.33 0.28 -22.80
CA ALA A 89 -10.58 1.38 -22.19
C ALA A 89 -11.21 1.86 -20.87
N ALA A 90 -12.54 1.99 -20.83
CA ALA A 90 -13.28 2.42 -19.65
C ALA A 90 -13.18 1.40 -18.50
N ALA A 91 -13.24 0.10 -18.80
CA ALA A 91 -13.11 -0.97 -17.83
C ALA A 91 -11.70 -0.96 -17.19
N MET A 92 -10.67 -0.77 -18.02
CA MET A 92 -9.29 -0.76 -17.58
C MET A 92 -8.94 0.48 -16.76
N GLU A 93 -9.48 1.64 -17.14
CA GLU A 93 -9.35 2.86 -16.34
C GLU A 93 -9.99 2.70 -14.96
N HIS A 94 -11.16 2.06 -14.88
CA HIS A 94 -11.80 1.76 -13.59
C HIS A 94 -10.94 0.85 -12.71
N ILE A 95 -10.37 -0.23 -13.26
CA ILE A 95 -9.51 -1.15 -12.48
C ILE A 95 -8.27 -0.41 -11.94
N ARG A 96 -7.65 0.44 -12.76
CA ARG A 96 -6.49 1.26 -12.36
C ARG A 96 -6.88 2.28 -11.29
N HIS A 97 -8.04 2.92 -11.44
CA HIS A 97 -8.58 3.80 -10.42
C HIS A 97 -8.78 3.08 -9.09
N VAL A 98 -9.37 1.88 -9.09
CA VAL A 98 -9.53 1.07 -7.87
C VAL A 98 -8.18 0.75 -7.23
N PHE A 99 -7.17 0.39 -8.02
CA PHE A 99 -5.82 0.16 -7.50
C PHE A 99 -5.24 1.38 -6.78
N GLU A 100 -5.35 2.58 -7.37
CA GLU A 100 -4.82 3.80 -6.73
C GLU A 100 -5.62 4.19 -5.50
N ALA A 101 -6.95 4.20 -5.65
CA ALA A 101 -7.88 4.82 -4.72
C ALA A 101 -8.21 3.97 -3.49
N GLN A 102 -8.17 2.64 -3.62
CA GLN A 102 -8.76 1.72 -2.64
C GLN A 102 -7.73 0.67 -2.19
N PRO A 103 -6.88 0.98 -1.19
CA PRO A 103 -5.83 0.09 -0.71
C PRO A 103 -6.27 -1.36 -0.48
N GLU A 104 -7.39 -1.57 0.22
CA GLU A 104 -7.89 -2.91 0.54
C GLU A 104 -8.34 -3.73 -0.68
N ARG A 105 -8.47 -3.09 -1.86
CA ARG A 105 -8.83 -3.77 -3.12
C ARG A 105 -7.67 -3.89 -4.10
N ARG A 106 -6.48 -3.41 -3.76
CA ARG A 106 -5.32 -3.41 -4.66
C ARG A 106 -4.94 -4.80 -5.14
N SER A 107 -5.01 -5.81 -4.29
CA SER A 107 -4.71 -7.19 -4.70
C SER A 107 -5.68 -7.68 -5.78
N SER A 108 -6.99 -7.48 -5.58
CA SER A 108 -8.02 -7.82 -6.57
C SER A 108 -7.88 -7.02 -7.87
N ALA A 109 -7.58 -5.72 -7.78
CA ALA A 109 -7.32 -4.91 -8.98
C ALA A 109 -6.07 -5.39 -9.72
N ALA A 110 -4.98 -5.72 -9.01
CA ALA A 110 -3.76 -6.25 -9.60
C ALA A 110 -3.99 -7.61 -10.28
N ALA A 111 -4.78 -8.50 -9.68
CA ALA A 111 -5.16 -9.77 -10.29
C ALA A 111 -5.99 -9.56 -11.58
N ALA A 112 -6.91 -8.60 -11.57
CA ALA A 112 -7.68 -8.21 -12.74
C ALA A 112 -6.79 -7.65 -13.86
N LEU A 113 -5.85 -6.75 -13.54
CA LEU A 113 -4.84 -6.26 -14.49
C LEU A 113 -3.99 -7.42 -15.04
N ALA A 114 -3.51 -8.31 -14.17
CA ALA A 114 -2.71 -9.47 -14.55
C ALA A 114 -3.45 -10.37 -15.55
N ARG A 115 -4.76 -10.58 -15.38
CA ARG A 115 -5.60 -11.33 -16.33
C ARG A 115 -5.60 -10.66 -17.72
N ALA A 116 -5.81 -9.35 -17.77
CA ALA A 116 -5.87 -8.56 -19.02
C ALA A 116 -4.54 -8.55 -19.80
N THR A 117 -3.40 -8.75 -19.12
CA THR A 117 -2.07 -8.77 -19.79
C THR A 117 -1.90 -9.86 -20.84
N THR A 118 -2.74 -10.91 -20.83
CA THR A 118 -2.72 -11.96 -21.85
C THR A 118 -2.89 -11.40 -23.26
N GLU A 119 -3.65 -10.31 -23.39
CA GLU A 119 -3.92 -9.67 -24.67
C GLU A 119 -3.04 -8.44 -24.91
N ARG A 120 -2.39 -7.89 -23.86
CA ARG A 120 -1.65 -6.63 -23.90
C ARG A 120 -0.31 -6.68 -23.15
N PRO A 121 0.63 -7.53 -23.56
CA PRO A 121 1.89 -7.74 -22.84
C PRO A 121 2.89 -6.58 -22.93
N ASP A 122 2.57 -5.52 -23.69
CA ASP A 122 3.44 -4.36 -23.92
C ASP A 122 2.89 -3.04 -23.30
N ASP A 123 1.74 -3.07 -22.61
CA ASP A 123 1.20 -1.87 -21.96
C ASP A 123 2.06 -1.48 -20.74
N LEU A 124 2.87 -0.44 -20.90
CA LEU A 124 3.78 0.07 -19.87
C LEU A 124 3.05 0.59 -18.64
N GLN A 125 1.78 1.02 -18.76
CA GLN A 125 1.00 1.43 -17.60
C GLN A 125 0.68 0.20 -16.74
N ASP A 126 0.15 -0.85 -17.36
CA ASP A 126 -0.17 -2.11 -16.66
C ASP A 126 1.08 -2.68 -15.98
N TRP A 127 2.24 -2.66 -16.66
CA TRP A 127 3.52 -3.06 -16.07
C TRP A 127 3.84 -2.32 -14.76
N ARG A 128 3.66 -1.00 -14.73
CA ARG A 128 3.91 -0.19 -13.51
C ARG A 128 3.01 -0.59 -12.36
N TYR A 129 1.71 -0.81 -12.64
CA TYR A 129 0.76 -1.26 -11.63
C TYR A 129 1.11 -2.63 -11.07
N MET A 130 1.49 -3.59 -11.92
CA MET A 130 1.87 -4.94 -11.47
C MET A 130 3.16 -4.96 -10.66
N VAL A 131 4.17 -4.16 -11.02
CA VAL A 131 5.39 -4.06 -10.21
C VAL A 131 5.06 -3.46 -8.84
N ARG A 132 4.28 -2.37 -8.79
CA ARG A 132 3.82 -1.75 -7.54
C ARG A 132 2.96 -2.68 -6.71
N SER A 133 2.19 -3.57 -7.34
CA SER A 133 1.32 -4.50 -6.61
C SER A 133 2.10 -5.58 -5.84
N LEU A 134 3.37 -5.82 -6.15
CA LEU A 134 4.20 -6.82 -5.45
C LEU A 134 4.35 -6.53 -3.94
N THR A 135 4.04 -5.33 -3.46
CA THR A 135 4.05 -5.02 -2.03
C THR A 135 2.78 -5.47 -1.30
N VAL A 136 1.69 -5.74 -2.03
CA VAL A 136 0.36 -6.00 -1.45
C VAL A 136 -0.27 -7.32 -1.87
N VAL A 137 0.20 -7.96 -2.94
CA VAL A 137 -0.35 -9.25 -3.40
C VAL A 137 0.20 -10.42 -2.60
N ASP A 138 -0.65 -11.42 -2.38
CA ASP A 138 -0.32 -12.70 -1.78
C ASP A 138 -1.02 -13.87 -2.52
N GLY A 139 -0.72 -15.10 -2.10
CA GLY A 139 -1.37 -16.32 -2.61
C GLY A 139 -1.53 -16.37 -4.14
N ASP A 140 -2.75 -16.64 -4.58
CA ASP A 140 -3.09 -16.78 -6.00
C ASP A 140 -2.94 -15.46 -6.79
N ASP A 141 -3.17 -14.30 -6.15
CA ASP A 141 -3.02 -12.99 -6.80
C ASP A 141 -1.54 -12.71 -7.09
N ALA A 142 -0.66 -13.07 -6.15
CA ALA A 142 0.79 -12.96 -6.35
C ALA A 142 1.28 -13.87 -7.48
N LEU A 143 0.73 -15.10 -7.60
CA LEU A 143 1.04 -15.99 -8.71
C LEU A 143 0.60 -15.41 -10.06
N ALA A 144 -0.62 -14.86 -10.13
CA ALA A 144 -1.15 -14.23 -11.33
C ALA A 144 -0.27 -13.03 -11.78
N VAL A 145 0.06 -12.14 -10.84
CA VAL A 145 0.91 -10.96 -11.10
C VAL A 145 2.31 -11.36 -11.54
N MET A 146 2.98 -12.27 -10.81
CA MET A 146 4.34 -12.69 -11.18
C MET A 146 4.39 -13.40 -12.54
N THR A 147 3.34 -14.18 -12.87
CA THR A 147 3.19 -14.80 -14.18
C THR A 147 3.01 -13.77 -15.28
N ALA A 148 2.17 -12.76 -15.06
CA ALA A 148 1.96 -11.65 -15.99
C ALA A 148 3.24 -10.84 -16.21
N LEU A 149 3.97 -10.48 -15.14
CA LEU A 149 5.21 -9.70 -15.22
C LEU A 149 6.31 -10.34 -16.06
N ARG A 150 6.32 -11.67 -16.20
CA ARG A 150 7.27 -12.39 -17.08
C ARG A 150 7.01 -12.19 -18.56
N ARG A 151 5.81 -11.73 -18.94
CA ARG A 151 5.43 -11.48 -20.34
C ARG A 151 5.99 -10.17 -20.86
N PHE A 152 6.30 -9.24 -19.96
CA PHE A 152 6.86 -7.93 -20.29
C PHE A 152 8.36 -8.05 -20.59
N GLN A 153 8.79 -7.29 -21.59
CA GLN A 153 10.22 -7.12 -21.86
C GLN A 153 10.92 -6.31 -20.75
N GLN A 154 10.18 -5.39 -20.11
CA GLN A 154 10.67 -4.56 -19.01
C GLN A 154 10.99 -5.41 -17.78
N ARG A 155 12.14 -5.14 -17.18
CA ARG A 155 12.66 -5.83 -16.01
C ARG A 155 12.80 -4.84 -14.87
N ALA A 156 12.32 -5.21 -13.68
CA ALA A 156 12.52 -4.41 -12.48
C ALA A 156 13.76 -4.93 -11.73
N THR A 157 14.92 -4.35 -12.01
CA THR A 157 16.21 -4.80 -11.46
C THR A 157 16.65 -4.02 -10.21
N ARG A 158 15.85 -3.06 -9.73
CA ARG A 158 16.12 -2.37 -8.46
C ARG A 158 15.97 -3.35 -7.29
N GLY A 159 16.80 -3.17 -6.27
CA GLY A 159 16.86 -4.04 -5.09
C GLY A 159 15.48 -4.25 -4.46
N VAL A 160 14.73 -3.17 -4.19
CA VAL A 160 13.37 -3.23 -3.65
C VAL A 160 12.45 -4.23 -4.38
N TRP A 161 12.38 -4.21 -5.71
CA TRP A 161 11.46 -5.08 -6.46
C TRP A 161 11.93 -6.53 -6.50
N VAL A 162 13.23 -6.74 -6.69
CA VAL A 162 13.84 -8.08 -6.61
C VAL A 162 13.58 -8.70 -5.24
N ARG A 163 13.75 -7.90 -4.17
CA ARG A 163 13.48 -8.30 -2.80
C ARG A 163 12.02 -8.71 -2.62
N GLN A 164 11.06 -7.93 -3.09
CA GLN A 164 9.63 -8.26 -2.94
C GLN A 164 9.28 -9.61 -3.60
N VAL A 165 9.83 -9.90 -4.79
CA VAL A 165 9.60 -11.20 -5.44
C VAL A 165 10.18 -12.35 -4.61
N ILE A 166 11.36 -12.19 -4.02
CA ILE A 166 11.93 -13.18 -3.09
C ILE A 166 11.01 -13.39 -1.88
N LEU A 167 10.55 -12.31 -1.25
CA LEU A 167 9.69 -12.37 -0.07
C LEU A 167 8.34 -13.03 -0.37
N ILE A 168 7.70 -12.68 -1.48
CA ILE A 168 6.49 -13.36 -1.96
C ILE A 168 6.77 -14.86 -2.13
N GLY A 169 7.85 -15.20 -2.84
CA GLY A 169 8.25 -16.59 -3.04
C GLY A 169 8.39 -17.37 -1.73
N LEU A 170 8.99 -16.77 -0.70
CA LEU A 170 9.18 -17.41 0.61
C LEU A 170 7.86 -17.64 1.36
N LYS A 171 6.85 -16.79 1.14
CA LYS A 171 5.50 -16.94 1.71
C LYS A 171 4.68 -18.02 0.98
N LEU A 172 5.02 -18.37 -0.26
CA LEU A 172 4.30 -19.35 -1.04
C LEU A 172 4.61 -20.81 -0.61
N PRO A 173 3.65 -21.73 -0.76
CA PRO A 173 3.87 -23.17 -0.71
C PRO A 173 5.03 -23.59 -1.62
N GLU A 174 5.77 -24.62 -1.23
CA GLU A 174 6.99 -25.05 -1.92
C GLU A 174 6.76 -25.33 -3.41
N GLU A 175 5.63 -25.95 -3.74
CA GLU A 175 5.20 -26.28 -5.10
C GLU A 175 4.93 -25.04 -5.99
N GLN A 176 4.72 -23.87 -5.39
CA GLN A 176 4.40 -22.61 -6.07
C GLN A 176 5.60 -21.65 -6.18
N ARG A 177 6.71 -21.91 -5.45
CA ARG A 177 7.91 -21.05 -5.41
C ARG A 177 8.57 -20.86 -6.77
N ALA A 178 8.45 -21.86 -7.64
CA ALA A 178 9.00 -21.81 -8.99
C ALA A 178 8.53 -20.58 -9.80
N THR A 179 7.34 -20.05 -9.51
CA THR A 179 6.83 -18.84 -10.18
C THR A 179 7.69 -17.61 -9.86
N ALA A 180 8.06 -17.42 -8.59
CA ALA A 180 8.93 -16.33 -8.16
C ALA A 180 10.35 -16.51 -8.72
N GLU A 181 10.90 -17.72 -8.66
CA GLU A 181 12.24 -18.04 -9.19
C GLU A 181 12.35 -17.78 -10.70
N GLN A 182 11.30 -18.09 -11.47
CA GLN A 182 11.24 -17.82 -12.90
C GLN A 182 11.16 -16.32 -13.22
N LEU A 183 10.43 -15.53 -12.40
CA LEU A 183 10.40 -14.08 -12.54
C LEU A 183 11.76 -13.46 -12.19
N LEU A 184 12.39 -13.91 -11.09
CA LEU A 184 13.73 -13.48 -10.70
C LEU A 184 14.75 -13.81 -11.79
N GLN A 185 14.66 -15.00 -12.40
CA GLN A 185 15.56 -15.37 -13.50
C GLN A 185 15.36 -14.44 -14.70
N HIS A 186 14.12 -14.13 -15.05
CA HIS A 186 13.79 -13.19 -16.14
C HIS A 186 14.40 -11.81 -15.87
N TRP A 187 14.21 -11.26 -14.67
CA TRP A 187 14.67 -9.92 -14.33
C TRP A 187 16.18 -9.81 -14.16
N THR A 188 16.80 -10.77 -13.48
CA THR A 188 18.20 -10.71 -13.07
C THR A 188 19.15 -11.40 -14.05
N SER A 189 18.61 -12.25 -14.94
CA SER A 189 19.40 -13.15 -15.79
C SER A 189 20.34 -14.06 -15.00
N LYS A 190 19.98 -14.36 -13.74
CA LYS A 190 20.68 -15.30 -12.87
C LYS A 190 19.91 -16.63 -12.77
N PRO A 191 20.60 -17.75 -12.57
CA PRO A 191 22.01 -17.94 -12.90
C PRO A 191 22.26 -17.66 -14.40
N ARG A 192 23.46 -17.15 -14.73
CA ARG A 192 23.81 -16.85 -16.13
C ARG A 192 23.73 -18.12 -16.98
N ALA A 193 23.13 -18.01 -18.17
CA ALA A 193 22.99 -19.13 -19.10
C ALA A 193 24.36 -19.74 -19.48
N GLY A 194 24.47 -21.06 -19.30
CA GLY A 194 25.62 -21.91 -19.63
C GLY A 194 25.14 -23.31 -20.07
N ARG A 195 26.06 -24.25 -20.34
CA ARG A 195 25.73 -25.54 -21.00
C ARG A 195 24.79 -26.47 -20.21
N ARG A 196 24.70 -26.29 -18.88
CA ARG A 196 23.68 -26.84 -17.98
C ARG A 196 23.50 -25.85 -16.83
N VAL A 197 22.33 -25.24 -16.74
CA VAL A 197 22.02 -24.28 -15.67
C VAL A 197 20.83 -24.82 -14.91
N THR A 198 21.06 -25.26 -13.69
CA THR A 198 19.99 -25.48 -12.72
C THR A 198 19.44 -24.10 -12.34
N PRO A 199 18.12 -23.87 -12.38
CA PRO A 199 17.53 -22.65 -11.84
C PRO A 199 17.96 -22.46 -10.38
N TRP A 200 18.20 -21.21 -9.99
CA TRP A 200 18.45 -20.89 -8.58
C TRP A 200 17.17 -21.05 -7.77
N SER A 201 17.31 -21.63 -6.59
CA SER A 201 16.33 -21.59 -5.52
C SER A 201 16.19 -20.19 -4.92
N LEU A 202 15.10 -19.93 -4.22
CA LEU A 202 14.94 -18.69 -3.45
C LEU A 202 16.09 -18.42 -2.46
N ASN A 203 16.66 -19.45 -1.83
CA ASN A 203 17.79 -19.30 -0.91
C ASN A 203 19.07 -18.82 -1.62
N GLU A 204 19.30 -19.29 -2.84
CA GLU A 204 20.41 -18.81 -3.69
C GLU A 204 20.16 -17.34 -4.10
N TYR A 205 18.92 -16.98 -4.43
CA TYR A 205 18.56 -15.58 -4.68
C TYR A 205 18.71 -14.70 -3.44
N GLN A 206 18.37 -15.17 -2.23
CA GLN A 206 18.62 -14.42 -0.99
C GLN A 206 20.12 -14.15 -0.77
N SER A 207 20.95 -15.17 -1.01
CA SER A 207 22.40 -15.05 -0.86
C SER A 207 22.99 -14.06 -1.86
N TRP A 208 22.63 -14.19 -3.14
CA TRP A 208 23.05 -13.24 -4.17
C TRP A 208 22.50 -11.82 -3.90
N PHE A 209 21.26 -11.69 -3.43
CA PHE A 209 20.65 -10.40 -3.12
C PHE A 209 21.44 -9.65 -2.05
N ALA A 210 21.86 -10.34 -0.98
CA ALA A 210 22.66 -9.74 0.09
C ALA A 210 24.03 -9.24 -0.38
N GLU A 211 24.63 -9.90 -1.37
CA GLU A 211 25.90 -9.47 -1.98
C GLU A 211 25.72 -8.32 -2.97
N GLU A 212 24.68 -8.38 -3.81
CA GLU A 212 24.43 -7.39 -4.87
C GLU A 212 23.85 -6.08 -4.32
N PHE A 213 23.03 -6.16 -3.27
CA PHE A 213 22.33 -5.03 -2.67
C PHE A 213 22.65 -4.89 -1.17
N PRO A 214 23.91 -4.62 -0.78
CA PRO A 214 24.33 -4.62 0.63
C PRO A 214 23.70 -3.49 1.47
N ASN A 215 23.15 -2.47 0.82
CA ASN A 215 22.47 -1.34 1.47
C ASN A 215 20.95 -1.53 1.59
N GLU A 216 20.40 -2.62 1.03
CA GLU A 216 18.98 -2.95 1.15
C GLU A 216 18.73 -3.84 2.38
N PRO A 217 17.53 -3.78 2.98
CA PRO A 217 17.15 -4.75 4.01
C PRO A 217 17.25 -6.18 3.47
N PRO A 218 17.72 -7.15 4.27
CA PRO A 218 17.82 -8.54 3.81
C PRO A 218 16.49 -9.07 3.29
N ALA A 219 16.54 -9.92 2.25
CA ALA A 219 15.37 -10.55 1.65
C ALA A 219 14.86 -11.75 2.48
N VAL A 220 14.69 -11.55 3.78
CA VAL A 220 14.18 -12.55 4.74
C VAL A 220 12.79 -12.15 5.22
N LEU A 221 11.95 -13.14 5.52
CA LEU A 221 10.66 -12.87 6.14
C LEU A 221 10.87 -12.28 7.54
N PRO A 222 10.03 -11.31 7.95
CA PRO A 222 10.09 -10.82 9.32
C PRO A 222 9.69 -11.93 10.28
N VAL A 223 10.31 -11.94 11.46
CA VAL A 223 10.08 -12.94 12.51
C VAL A 223 9.56 -12.23 13.74
N ASP A 224 8.39 -12.64 14.22
CA ASP A 224 7.82 -12.13 15.47
C ASP A 224 8.79 -12.41 16.64
N ALA A 225 9.02 -11.41 17.49
CA ALA A 225 9.83 -11.59 18.68
C ALA A 225 9.09 -12.51 19.68
N PRO A 226 9.77 -13.51 20.27
CA PRO A 226 9.11 -14.59 21.01
C PRO A 226 8.38 -14.13 22.27
N ASP A 227 8.79 -13.01 22.87
CA ASP A 227 8.26 -12.49 24.13
C ASP A 227 7.24 -11.35 23.95
N ARG A 228 6.83 -11.05 22.70
CA ARG A 228 5.84 -9.99 22.43
C ARG A 228 4.41 -10.50 22.57
N ARG A 229 3.56 -9.68 23.18
CA ARG A 229 2.11 -9.90 23.19
C ARG A 229 1.54 -9.82 21.78
N TRP A 230 2.00 -8.83 21.02
CA TRP A 230 1.50 -8.53 19.68
C TRP A 230 2.43 -9.14 18.64
N THR A 231 1.95 -10.22 18.03
CA THR A 231 2.55 -10.87 16.87
C THR A 231 1.71 -10.55 15.63
N THR A 232 2.23 -10.85 14.46
CA THR A 232 1.48 -10.71 13.20
C THR A 232 0.12 -11.42 13.30
N ALA A 233 0.10 -12.64 13.83
CA ALA A 233 -1.13 -13.42 13.97
C ALA A 233 -2.12 -12.80 14.97
N THR A 234 -1.66 -12.35 16.15
CA THR A 234 -2.57 -11.81 17.19
C THR A 234 -3.11 -10.43 16.82
N VAL A 235 -2.31 -9.60 16.15
CA VAL A 235 -2.78 -8.31 15.63
C VAL A 235 -3.81 -8.52 14.52
N THR A 236 -3.54 -9.39 13.54
CA THR A 236 -4.50 -9.69 12.46
C THR A 236 -5.82 -10.18 13.03
N GLN A 237 -5.78 -11.15 13.96
CA GLN A 237 -6.97 -11.68 14.61
C GLN A 237 -7.78 -10.59 15.35
N ALA A 238 -7.11 -9.71 16.09
CA ALA A 238 -7.77 -8.61 16.79
C ALA A 238 -8.45 -7.62 15.82
N LEU A 239 -7.83 -7.38 14.65
CA LEU A 239 -8.38 -6.47 13.65
C LEU A 239 -9.51 -7.07 12.82
N GLU A 240 -9.54 -8.39 12.63
CA GLU A 240 -10.68 -9.09 12.02
C GLU A 240 -11.93 -9.00 12.93
N GLN A 241 -11.73 -9.12 14.25
CA GLN A 241 -12.82 -9.02 15.23
C GLN A 241 -13.37 -7.59 15.39
N GLN A 242 -12.64 -6.58 14.90
CA GLN A 242 -13.00 -5.17 14.99
C GLN A 242 -14.42 -4.86 14.44
N SER A 243 -14.84 -5.54 13.37
CA SER A 243 -16.15 -5.35 12.73
C SER A 243 -17.34 -5.74 13.63
N THR A 244 -17.07 -6.44 14.73
CA THR A 244 -18.10 -6.91 15.69
C THR A 244 -18.26 -6.02 16.92
N VAL A 245 -17.37 -5.04 17.10
CA VAL A 245 -17.32 -4.16 18.28
C VAL A 245 -17.44 -2.71 17.83
N SER A 246 -18.24 -1.90 18.52
CA SER A 246 -18.29 -0.46 18.28
C SER A 246 -16.92 0.15 18.59
N VAL A 247 -16.15 0.50 17.56
CA VAL A 247 -14.82 1.10 17.74
C VAL A 247 -14.95 2.61 17.94
N ASP A 248 -14.39 3.11 19.05
CA ASP A 248 -14.35 4.54 19.31
C ASP A 248 -13.10 5.18 18.68
N ILE A 249 -13.29 5.85 17.54
CA ILE A 249 -12.24 6.61 16.84
C ILE A 249 -11.67 7.73 17.73
N ALA A 250 -12.47 8.33 18.62
CA ALA A 250 -12.00 9.39 19.50
C ALA A 250 -10.98 8.84 20.51
N THR A 251 -11.23 7.64 21.06
CA THR A 251 -10.26 6.91 21.88
C THR A 251 -8.97 6.61 21.10
N GLY A 252 -9.06 6.33 19.80
CA GLY A 252 -7.90 6.05 18.95
C GLY A 252 -6.84 7.16 18.91
N ALA A 253 -7.24 8.44 19.02
CA ALA A 253 -6.29 9.55 19.12
C ALA A 253 -5.47 9.52 20.42
N ALA A 254 -6.13 9.26 21.55
CA ALA A 254 -5.44 9.10 22.84
C ALA A 254 -4.51 7.87 22.83
N VAL A 255 -4.91 6.78 22.18
CA VAL A 255 -4.07 5.58 22.02
C VAL A 255 -2.86 5.87 21.12
N TYR A 256 -3.02 6.66 20.06
CA TYR A 256 -1.91 7.09 19.21
C TYR A 256 -0.83 7.84 19.99
N GLU A 257 -1.23 8.68 20.96
CA GLU A 257 -0.30 9.33 21.87
C GLU A 257 0.30 8.37 22.89
N LYS A 258 -0.52 7.48 23.48
CA LYS A 258 -0.09 6.44 24.44
C LYS A 258 0.98 5.53 23.85
N ALA A 259 0.81 5.10 22.59
CA ALA A 259 1.77 4.30 21.83
C ALA A 259 3.02 5.10 21.40
N GLY A 260 3.01 6.42 21.59
CA GLY A 260 4.14 7.30 21.29
C GLY A 260 4.27 7.68 19.81
N CYS A 261 3.31 7.31 18.96
CA CYS A 261 3.36 7.55 17.51
C CYS A 261 3.51 9.06 17.20
N GLN A 262 2.81 9.91 17.96
CA GLN A 262 2.87 11.38 17.81
C GLN A 262 4.27 11.96 17.92
N LYS A 263 5.17 11.30 18.66
CA LYS A 263 6.54 11.81 18.89
C LYS A 263 7.33 11.91 17.60
N CYS A 264 6.97 11.09 16.60
CA CYS A 264 7.65 11.05 15.31
C CYS A 264 6.72 11.43 14.16
N HIS A 265 5.45 11.05 14.23
CA HIS A 265 4.53 11.13 13.10
C HIS A 265 3.42 12.16 13.34
N ARG A 266 3.08 12.89 12.28
CA ARG A 266 1.94 13.80 12.25
C ARG A 266 0.71 13.07 11.73
N ARG A 267 -0.45 13.30 12.34
CA ARG A 267 -1.76 12.96 11.78
C ARG A 267 -2.74 14.09 12.06
N GLY A 268 -3.18 14.78 11.01
CA GLY A 268 -3.87 16.06 11.15
C GLY A 268 -2.97 17.07 11.86
N ASP A 269 -3.48 17.65 12.95
CA ASP A 269 -2.74 18.62 13.77
C ASP A 269 -1.99 17.99 14.96
N ILE A 270 -1.98 16.64 15.07
CA ILE A 270 -1.37 15.92 16.20
C ILE A 270 0.00 15.36 15.80
N GLY A 271 1.03 15.66 16.59
CA GLY A 271 2.36 15.05 16.50
C GLY A 271 3.41 15.86 15.75
N GLN A 272 4.52 15.20 15.40
CA GLN A 272 5.73 15.81 14.83
C GLN A 272 5.98 15.37 13.38
N THR A 273 6.90 16.04 12.68
CA THR A 273 7.25 15.75 11.27
C THR A 273 8.63 15.11 11.12
N PHE A 274 9.03 14.25 12.06
CA PHE A 274 10.27 13.47 11.92
C PHE A 274 10.05 12.29 10.97
N GLY A 275 9.08 11.43 11.28
CA GLY A 275 8.63 10.36 10.40
C GLY A 275 7.58 10.83 9.38
N PRO A 276 7.21 9.95 8.42
CA PRO A 276 6.19 10.26 7.42
C PRO A 276 4.86 10.71 8.02
N ASP A 277 4.18 11.61 7.33
CA ASP A 277 2.83 12.06 7.68
C ASP A 277 1.81 10.91 7.51
N LEU A 278 1.01 10.65 8.54
CA LEU A 278 0.02 9.58 8.60
C LEU A 278 -1.42 10.07 8.38
N THR A 279 -1.64 11.35 8.07
CA THR A 279 -2.97 11.96 7.85
C THR A 279 -3.77 11.22 6.79
N SER A 280 -3.13 10.89 5.66
CA SER A 280 -3.75 10.19 4.53
C SER A 280 -3.45 8.68 4.52
N LEU A 281 -3.01 8.10 5.64
CA LEU A 281 -2.54 6.71 5.67
C LEU A 281 -3.61 5.71 5.19
N GLY A 282 -4.87 5.88 5.61
CA GLY A 282 -5.99 5.02 5.18
C GLY A 282 -6.33 5.08 3.68
N TRP A 283 -5.87 6.11 2.96
CA TRP A 283 -5.95 6.17 1.50
C TRP A 283 -4.72 5.57 0.80
N ARG A 284 -3.60 5.40 1.52
CA ARG A 284 -2.31 5.05 0.94
C ARG A 284 -1.86 3.62 1.21
N ARG A 285 -2.25 3.01 2.33
CA ARG A 285 -1.74 1.70 2.75
C ARG A 285 -2.87 0.77 3.16
N THR A 286 -2.69 -0.51 2.89
CA THR A 286 -3.60 -1.55 3.40
C THR A 286 -3.40 -1.70 4.91
N ARG A 287 -4.41 -2.23 5.59
CA ARG A 287 -4.31 -2.57 7.01
C ARG A 287 -3.12 -3.49 7.29
N GLN A 288 -2.89 -4.48 6.43
CA GLN A 288 -1.78 -5.43 6.56
C GLN A 288 -0.41 -4.75 6.41
N GLU A 289 -0.25 -3.83 5.46
CA GLU A 289 0.97 -3.04 5.32
C GLU A 289 1.24 -2.21 6.59
N ILE A 290 0.20 -1.62 7.19
CA ILE A 290 0.32 -0.86 8.44
C ILE A 290 0.75 -1.77 9.59
N VAL A 291 0.15 -2.96 9.72
CA VAL A 291 0.56 -3.96 10.73
C VAL A 291 2.04 -4.31 10.57
N GLN A 292 2.46 -4.64 9.35
CA GLN A 292 3.85 -5.02 9.06
C GLN A 292 4.82 -3.87 9.38
N ALA A 293 4.48 -2.63 9.00
CA ALA A 293 5.31 -1.46 9.27
C ALA A 293 5.46 -1.18 10.78
N ILE A 294 4.43 -1.42 11.58
CA ILE A 294 4.47 -1.20 13.04
C ILE A 294 5.24 -2.32 13.75
N LEU A 295 5.00 -3.58 13.40
CA LEU A 295 5.63 -4.73 14.05
C LEU A 295 7.10 -4.89 13.64
N PHE A 296 7.43 -4.55 12.40
CA PHE A 296 8.75 -4.74 11.79
C PHE A 296 9.24 -3.47 11.09
N PRO A 297 9.47 -2.37 11.82
CA PRO A 297 9.80 -1.07 11.23
C PRO A 297 11.08 -1.06 10.39
N SER A 298 12.01 -1.99 10.63
CA SER A 298 13.24 -2.14 9.85
C SER A 298 13.10 -3.09 8.63
N HIS A 299 11.94 -3.74 8.45
CA HIS A 299 11.74 -4.70 7.37
C HIS A 299 11.38 -4.05 6.03
N ASP A 300 10.70 -2.90 6.07
CA ASP A 300 10.37 -2.10 4.90
C ASP A 300 10.77 -0.64 5.16
N LEU A 301 11.89 -0.22 4.59
CA LEU A 301 12.42 1.13 4.77
C LEU A 301 11.92 2.03 3.64
N ASN A 302 11.40 3.20 3.99
CA ASN A 302 10.92 4.15 3.01
C ASN A 302 12.11 4.74 2.21
N GLU A 303 12.13 4.49 0.89
CA GLU A 303 13.15 5.02 -0.03
C GLU A 303 13.13 6.55 -0.15
N GLU A 304 11.98 7.19 0.11
CA GLU A 304 11.81 8.65 0.05
C GLU A 304 12.46 9.36 1.25
N TYR A 305 12.57 8.66 2.38
CA TYR A 305 13.16 9.17 3.63
C TYR A 305 14.20 8.19 4.16
N PRO A 306 15.33 7.98 3.46
CA PRO A 306 16.30 6.99 3.87
C PRO A 306 16.96 7.41 5.18
N SER A 307 17.09 6.44 6.09
CA SER A 307 17.86 6.58 7.33
C SER A 307 19.34 6.55 6.97
N VAL A 308 20.06 7.62 7.30
CA VAL A 308 21.49 7.76 6.97
C VAL A 308 22.29 8.24 8.17
N THR A 309 23.57 7.88 8.16
CA THR A 309 24.61 8.52 8.97
C THR A 309 25.50 9.32 8.03
N VAL A 310 25.65 10.60 8.31
CA VAL A 310 26.46 11.55 7.55
C VAL A 310 27.70 11.87 8.38
N VAL A 311 28.87 11.67 7.78
CA VAL A 311 30.15 12.13 8.33
C VAL A 311 30.57 13.36 7.54
N THR A 312 30.85 14.46 8.22
CA THR A 312 31.32 15.70 7.61
C THR A 312 32.84 15.79 7.68
N LYS A 313 33.45 16.57 6.78
CA LYS A 313 34.91 16.74 6.69
C LYS A 313 35.55 17.39 7.91
N ASP A 314 34.77 18.09 8.73
CA ASP A 314 35.20 18.64 10.02
C ASP A 314 35.06 17.63 11.18
N GLY A 315 34.66 16.39 10.90
CA GLY A 315 34.62 15.28 11.84
C GLY A 315 33.30 15.13 12.60
N GLN A 316 32.22 15.82 12.21
CA GLN A 316 30.90 15.61 12.82
C GLN A 316 30.22 14.37 12.24
N THR A 317 29.58 13.60 13.11
CA THR A 317 28.72 12.47 12.70
C THR A 317 27.28 12.79 13.08
N LEU A 318 26.41 12.88 12.07
CA LEU A 318 24.98 13.15 12.24
C LEU A 318 24.18 11.96 11.74
N SER A 319 23.12 11.57 12.43
CA SER A 319 22.23 10.48 12.01
C SER A 319 20.78 10.92 12.00
N GLY A 320 20.05 10.55 10.95
CA GLY A 320 18.70 11.03 10.75
C GLY A 320 18.08 10.53 9.46
N LEU A 321 16.97 11.13 9.09
CA LEU A 321 16.28 10.87 7.82
C LEU A 321 16.71 11.93 6.81
N MET A 322 17.19 11.50 5.65
CA MET A 322 17.43 12.42 4.55
C MET A 322 16.09 12.89 4.00
N SER A 323 15.97 14.19 3.73
CA SER A 323 14.76 14.80 3.18
C SER A 323 15.09 15.57 1.90
N ALA A 324 14.08 15.85 1.09
CA ALA A 324 14.23 16.68 -0.09
C ALA A 324 14.79 18.07 0.27
N GLY A 325 15.71 18.56 -0.56
CA GLY A 325 16.39 19.82 -0.36
C GLY A 325 17.00 20.34 -1.66
N PRO A 326 17.56 21.56 -1.63
CA PRO A 326 18.32 22.12 -2.74
C PRO A 326 19.45 21.17 -3.18
N GLU A 327 19.78 21.15 -4.47
CA GLU A 327 20.76 20.20 -5.04
C GLU A 327 22.12 20.23 -4.32
N GLU A 328 22.60 21.42 -3.96
CA GLU A 328 23.91 21.63 -3.29
C GLU A 328 23.89 21.31 -1.78
N MET A 329 22.72 21.05 -1.21
CA MET A 329 22.54 20.82 0.22
C MET A 329 22.02 19.41 0.48
N LEU A 330 22.60 18.76 1.48
CA LEU A 330 22.00 17.61 2.11
C LEU A 330 21.14 18.07 3.29
N VAL A 331 19.86 17.75 3.25
CA VAL A 331 18.93 18.02 4.34
C VAL A 331 18.78 16.76 5.17
N LEU A 332 19.13 16.83 6.45
CA LEU A 332 19.00 15.75 7.41
C LEU A 332 18.06 16.17 8.53
N VAL A 333 17.06 15.37 8.84
CA VAL A 333 16.19 15.55 10.01
C VAL A 333 16.59 14.55 11.07
N THR A 334 16.97 15.01 12.26
CA THR A 334 17.36 14.15 13.39
C THR A 334 16.13 13.64 14.15
N PRO A 335 16.24 12.59 14.98
CA PRO A 335 15.14 12.11 15.82
C PRO A 335 14.54 13.15 16.76
N GLN A 336 15.27 14.24 17.04
CA GLN A 336 14.80 15.40 17.82
C GLN A 336 13.97 16.38 16.97
N ALA A 337 13.65 16.02 15.73
CA ALA A 337 13.00 16.87 14.72
C ALA A 337 13.82 18.12 14.34
N GLU A 338 15.15 18.08 14.53
CA GLU A 338 16.04 19.17 14.13
C GLU A 338 16.44 19.00 12.66
N ARG A 339 16.33 20.07 11.88
CA ARG A 339 16.67 20.08 10.46
C ARG A 339 18.07 20.66 10.27
N HIS A 340 19.01 19.82 9.85
CA HIS A 340 20.36 20.21 9.48
C HIS A 340 20.44 20.36 7.96
N GLN A 341 21.03 21.47 7.52
CA GLN A 341 21.39 21.69 6.12
C GLN A 341 22.90 21.65 6.03
N ILE A 342 23.44 20.61 5.41
CA ILE A 342 24.86 20.36 5.28
C ILE A 342 25.22 20.59 3.82
N ALA A 343 26.18 21.47 3.52
CA ALA A 343 26.63 21.61 2.14
C ALA A 343 27.19 20.27 1.67
N ARG A 344 26.78 19.78 0.50
CA ARG A 344 27.30 18.49 -0.01
C ARG A 344 28.82 18.51 -0.16
N ALA A 345 29.41 19.68 -0.40
CA ALA A 345 30.85 19.88 -0.44
C ALA A 345 31.54 19.60 0.90
N ASP A 346 30.83 19.67 2.02
CA ASP A 346 31.34 19.42 3.38
C ASP A 346 31.07 17.99 3.86
N VAL A 347 30.35 17.18 3.08
CA VAL A 347 30.12 15.76 3.36
C VAL A 347 31.35 14.96 2.98
N GLU A 348 31.83 14.14 3.92
CA GLU A 348 32.90 13.16 3.71
C GLU A 348 32.30 11.80 3.33
N GLU A 349 31.29 11.34 4.06
CA GLU A 349 30.67 10.02 3.87
C GLU A 349 29.17 10.07 4.17
N ILE A 350 28.39 9.27 3.42
CA ILE A 350 26.98 8.98 3.72
C ILE A 350 26.84 7.46 3.79
N VAL A 351 26.48 6.97 4.98
CA VAL A 351 26.25 5.55 5.23
C VAL A 351 24.74 5.31 5.31
N MET A 352 24.22 4.50 4.39
CA MET A 352 22.82 4.06 4.43
C MET A 352 22.61 3.09 5.59
N ARG A 353 21.55 3.29 6.36
CA ARG A 353 21.19 2.42 7.48
C ARG A 353 20.07 1.47 7.06
N THR A 354 20.24 0.19 7.36
CA THR A 354 19.22 -0.85 7.18
C THR A 354 18.32 -1.02 8.41
N VAL A 355 18.41 -0.10 9.37
CA VAL A 355 17.63 -0.11 10.62
C VAL A 355 16.83 1.19 10.72
N SER A 356 15.53 1.04 11.01
CA SER A 356 14.60 2.15 11.15
C SER A 356 14.81 2.92 12.46
N ASN A 357 14.44 4.20 12.46
CA ASN A 357 14.37 5.01 13.67
C ASN A 357 13.03 4.83 14.40
N MET A 358 12.04 4.18 13.78
CA MET A 358 10.80 3.83 14.44
C MET A 358 11.06 2.71 15.47
N PRO A 359 10.71 2.92 16.74
CA PRO A 359 10.96 1.92 17.78
C PRO A 359 10.05 0.70 17.59
N GLU A 360 10.57 -0.47 17.93
CA GLU A 360 9.77 -1.70 17.97
C GLU A 360 8.99 -1.80 19.30
N GLY A 361 7.90 -2.59 19.31
CA GLY A 361 7.12 -2.85 20.53
C GLY A 361 6.21 -1.71 20.98
N THR A 362 5.92 -0.74 20.11
CA THR A 362 5.01 0.39 20.39
C THR A 362 3.58 -0.04 20.74
N LEU A 363 3.18 -1.25 20.32
CA LEU A 363 1.86 -1.82 20.60
C LEU A 363 1.78 -2.53 21.97
N GLU A 364 2.91 -2.93 22.58
CA GLU A 364 2.93 -3.74 23.80
C GLU A 364 2.12 -3.15 24.99
N PRO A 365 2.07 -1.82 25.19
CA PRO A 365 1.27 -1.23 26.26
C PRO A 365 -0.25 -1.25 26.01
N LEU A 366 -0.71 -1.70 24.84
CA LEU A 366 -2.09 -1.60 24.41
C LEU A 366 -2.90 -2.85 24.75
N SER A 367 -4.13 -2.65 25.20
CA SER A 367 -5.18 -3.67 25.20
C SER A 367 -5.69 -3.91 23.78
N GLU A 368 -6.47 -4.97 23.59
CA GLU A 368 -7.06 -5.30 22.29
C GLU A 368 -8.01 -4.21 21.77
N THR A 369 -8.86 -3.66 22.64
CA THR A 369 -9.75 -2.54 22.27
C THR A 369 -8.99 -1.27 21.93
N GLU A 370 -7.88 -0.99 22.63
CA GLU A 370 -7.01 0.13 22.29
C GLU A 370 -6.31 -0.08 20.95
N LEU A 371 -5.82 -1.31 20.67
CA LEU A 371 -5.24 -1.68 19.37
C LEU A 371 -6.23 -1.46 18.23
N GLN A 372 -7.46 -1.98 18.36
CA GLN A 372 -8.53 -1.77 17.38
C GLN A 372 -8.84 -0.28 17.18
N SER A 373 -8.90 0.49 18.27
CA SER A 373 -9.15 1.94 18.22
C SER A 373 -8.01 2.69 17.53
N LEU A 374 -6.76 2.30 17.78
CA LEU A 374 -5.58 2.85 17.10
C LEU A 374 -5.67 2.61 15.59
N PHE A 375 -5.95 1.38 15.16
CA PHE A 375 -6.04 1.07 13.73
C PHE A 375 -7.23 1.78 13.07
N ALA A 376 -8.40 1.84 13.72
CA ALA A 376 -9.52 2.64 13.21
C ALA A 376 -9.15 4.11 13.03
N PHE A 377 -8.40 4.70 13.97
CA PHE A 377 -7.92 6.07 13.84
C PHE A 377 -6.90 6.21 12.69
N LEU A 378 -5.92 5.32 12.59
CA LEU A 378 -4.90 5.34 11.54
C LEU A 378 -5.50 5.17 10.12
N THR A 379 -6.51 4.31 9.97
CA THR A 379 -7.14 4.04 8.67
C THR A 379 -8.36 4.92 8.39
N SER A 380 -8.81 5.74 9.35
CA SER A 380 -9.96 6.61 9.15
C SER A 380 -9.67 7.67 8.09
N THR A 381 -10.56 7.74 7.10
CA THR A 381 -10.56 8.71 6.01
C THR A 381 -11.59 9.82 6.20
N ALA A 382 -12.33 9.80 7.32
CA ALA A 382 -13.36 10.78 7.61
C ALA A 382 -12.76 12.19 7.72
N GLY A 383 -13.23 13.11 6.88
CA GLY A 383 -12.71 14.49 6.81
C GLY A 383 -11.31 14.61 6.21
N VAL A 384 -10.72 13.52 5.70
CA VAL A 384 -9.42 13.51 5.02
C VAL A 384 -9.65 13.42 3.51
N PRO A 385 -9.34 14.48 2.73
CA PRO A 385 -9.45 14.44 1.29
C PRO A 385 -8.64 13.28 0.71
N GLN A 386 -9.22 12.60 -0.27
CA GLN A 386 -8.49 11.59 -1.01
C GLN A 386 -7.37 12.28 -1.81
N PRO A 387 -6.12 11.80 -1.73
CA PRO A 387 -5.06 12.30 -2.58
C PRO A 387 -5.40 12.04 -4.06
N HIS A 388 -5.15 13.02 -4.94
CA HIS A 388 -5.35 12.86 -6.38
C HIS A 388 -4.00 12.76 -7.12
N GLY A 389 -3.93 11.89 -8.14
CA GLY A 389 -2.79 11.79 -9.07
C GLY A 389 -1.53 11.14 -8.49
N ASP A 390 -0.36 11.51 -9.02
CA ASP A 390 0.98 11.03 -8.61
C ASP A 390 1.38 11.36 -7.15
N ALA A 391 0.45 11.87 -6.34
CA ALA A 391 0.61 12.12 -4.91
C ALA A 391 0.42 10.86 -4.05
N LEU A 392 0.16 9.71 -4.67
CA LEU A 392 0.21 8.39 -4.03
C LEU A 392 1.61 7.82 -4.25
N PRO A 393 2.43 7.65 -3.18
CA PRO A 393 3.79 7.15 -3.31
C PRO A 393 3.88 5.75 -3.91
#